data_AF-A0A076H374-F1
#
_entry.id   AF-A0A076H374-F1
#
_cell.length_a   1.000
_cell.length_b   1.000
_cell.length_c   1.000
_cell.angle_alpha   90.00
_cell.angle_beta   90.00
_cell.angle_gamma   90.00
#
_symmetry.space_group_name_H-M   'P 1'
#
loop_
_entity.id
_entity.type
_entity.pdbx_description
1 polymer ?
#
loop_
_entity_poly.entity_id
_entity_poly.type
_entity_poly.pdbx_seq_one_letter_code
_entity_poly.pdbx_strand_id
1 'polypeptide(L)'
;MAFLASLVLPVLMLFHVVGPVPADLGIHNGHLSPCPGPAHCAEKQWTAMDSNAEFLTLTHAVALLPRTQIVEQTAQYLHAEVSSALFGFVDDLELLDTGTSVEARSISRLGDSDLGVNANRLASLRP
;
A
#
# COMPACT_ATOMS: atom_id res chain seq x y z
N MET A 1 46.59 -7.42 -23.39
CA MET A 1 46.54 -6.98 -21.97
C MET A 1 45.63 -5.77 -21.88
N ALA A 2 44.76 -5.76 -20.86
CA ALA A 2 43.84 -4.69 -20.47
C ALA A 2 42.65 -4.41 -21.41
N PHE A 3 41.66 -5.31 -21.41
CA PHE A 3 40.25 -4.88 -21.50
C PHE A 3 39.96 -4.10 -20.20
N LEU A 4 40.19 -2.79 -20.24
CA LEU A 4 39.85 -1.87 -19.17
C LEU A 4 38.33 -1.84 -19.00
N ALA A 5 37.85 -2.67 -18.06
CA ALA A 5 36.66 -2.56 -17.22
C ALA A 5 35.66 -1.45 -17.61
N SER A 6 35.08 -1.55 -18.80
CA SER A 6 33.78 -0.96 -19.07
C SER A 6 32.77 -1.94 -18.49
N LEU A 7 31.80 -1.42 -17.74
CA LEU A 7 30.69 -2.18 -17.18
C LEU A 7 30.97 -2.95 -15.87
N VAL A 8 31.51 -2.29 -14.83
CA VAL A 8 31.12 -2.69 -13.46
C VAL A 8 29.76 -2.05 -13.15
N LEU A 9 28.75 -2.63 -13.79
CA LEU A 9 27.42 -2.87 -13.23
C LEU A 9 26.67 -1.66 -12.61
N PRO A 10 25.69 -1.06 -13.32
CA PRO A 10 24.48 -0.55 -12.67
C PRO A 10 23.57 -1.71 -12.18
N VAL A 11 24.14 -2.86 -11.80
CA VAL A 11 23.37 -4.09 -11.48
C VAL A 11 22.91 -4.13 -10.03
N LEU A 12 23.33 -3.17 -9.19
CA LEU A 12 22.72 -2.97 -7.87
C LEU A 12 21.35 -2.25 -7.92
N MET A 13 20.87 -1.84 -9.10
CA MET A 13 19.53 -1.25 -9.30
C MET A 13 18.46 -2.25 -9.77
N LEU A 14 18.76 -3.56 -9.83
CA LEU A 14 17.88 -4.57 -10.43
C LEU A 14 17.29 -5.59 -9.45
N PHE A 15 17.50 -5.42 -8.14
CA PHE A 15 16.81 -6.26 -7.15
C PHE A 15 15.44 -5.69 -6.82
N HIS A 16 14.50 -5.75 -7.78
CA HIS A 16 13.08 -5.64 -7.48
C HIS A 16 12.63 -6.95 -6.84
N VAL A 17 13.04 -7.18 -5.58
CA VAL A 17 12.51 -8.30 -4.79
C VAL A 17 11.12 -7.89 -4.33
N VAL A 18 10.16 -8.06 -5.24
CA VAL A 18 8.73 -7.85 -4.98
C VAL A 18 8.17 -9.20 -4.55
N GLY A 19 7.65 -9.28 -3.31
CA GLY A 19 6.91 -10.46 -2.87
C GLY A 19 5.64 -10.67 -3.71
N PRO A 20 4.99 -11.84 -3.61
CA PRO A 20 3.71 -12.06 -4.29
C PRO A 20 2.65 -11.09 -3.77
N VAL A 21 1.70 -10.71 -4.63
CA VAL A 21 0.49 -10.00 -4.21
C VAL A 21 -0.26 -10.88 -3.20
N PRO A 22 -0.72 -10.34 -2.04
CA PRO A 22 -1.52 -11.11 -1.09
C PRO A 22 -2.76 -11.69 -1.78
N ALA A 23 -3.03 -12.98 -1.57
CA ALA A 23 -4.16 -13.66 -2.21
C ALA A 23 -5.53 -13.23 -1.62
N ASP A 24 -5.51 -12.51 -0.51
CA ASP A 24 -6.65 -12.05 0.27
C ASP A 24 -6.91 -10.55 0.11
N LEU A 25 -6.31 -9.88 -0.90
CA LEU A 25 -6.73 -8.55 -1.31
C LEU A 25 -8.18 -8.56 -1.81
N GLY A 26 -8.81 -7.39 -1.84
CA GLY A 26 -10.17 -7.17 -2.28
C GLY A 26 -11.19 -7.21 -1.16
N ILE A 27 -12.46 -7.19 -1.55
CA ILE A 27 -13.60 -7.19 -0.64
C ILE A 27 -14.02 -8.64 -0.35
N HIS A 28 -13.98 -9.01 0.93
CA HIS A 28 -14.38 -10.33 1.41
C HIS A 28 -15.56 -10.17 2.39
N ASN A 29 -16.73 -10.69 2.01
CA ASN A 29 -17.97 -10.56 2.80
C ASN A 29 -18.32 -9.11 3.18
N GLY A 30 -18.01 -8.14 2.30
CA GLY A 30 -18.31 -6.72 2.52
C GLY A 30 -17.26 -5.94 3.31
N HIS A 31 -16.13 -6.56 3.67
CA HIS A 31 -15.05 -5.97 4.44
C HIS A 31 -13.69 -6.19 3.77
N LEU A 32 -12.68 -5.43 4.16
CA LEU A 32 -11.29 -5.77 3.87
C LEU A 32 -10.85 -6.97 4.73
N SER A 33 -9.93 -7.78 4.21
CA SER A 33 -9.33 -8.86 4.99
C SER A 33 -8.53 -8.30 6.19
N PRO A 34 -8.54 -8.92 7.37
CA PRO A 34 -7.78 -8.43 8.51
C PRO A 34 -6.26 -8.55 8.27
N CYS A 35 -5.48 -7.80 9.03
CA CYS A 35 -4.04 -7.94 9.09
C CYS A 35 -3.67 -9.27 9.77
N PRO A 36 -2.73 -10.04 9.18
CA PRO A 36 -2.23 -11.26 9.82
C PRO A 36 -1.46 -10.97 11.12
N GLY A 37 -0.97 -9.74 11.29
CA GLY A 37 -0.30 -9.24 12.49
C GLY A 37 0.26 -7.84 12.27
N PRO A 38 0.72 -7.16 13.34
CA PRO A 38 1.12 -5.75 13.27
C PRO A 38 2.53 -5.53 12.69
N ALA A 39 3.28 -6.59 12.43
CA ALA A 39 4.70 -6.48 12.09
C ALA A 39 4.96 -5.81 10.73
N HIS A 40 4.08 -6.05 9.77
CA HIS A 40 4.18 -5.58 8.38
C HIS A 40 2.80 -5.26 7.76
N CYS A 41 1.79 -5.03 8.61
CA CYS A 41 0.44 -4.71 8.19
C CYS A 41 -0.19 -3.74 9.19
N ALA A 42 -1.02 -2.82 8.70
CA ALA A 42 -1.83 -1.95 9.53
C ALA A 42 -3.24 -1.80 8.95
N GLU A 43 -4.21 -1.62 9.83
CA GLU A 43 -5.60 -1.30 9.51
C GLU A 43 -5.99 0.04 10.14
N LYS A 44 -6.94 0.74 9.51
CA LYS A 44 -7.58 1.92 10.08
C LYS A 44 -9.02 2.01 9.59
N GLN A 45 -9.88 2.58 10.42
CA GLN A 45 -11.27 2.85 10.06
C GLN A 45 -11.60 4.30 10.38
N TRP A 46 -12.23 4.99 9.44
CA TRP A 46 -12.77 6.33 9.64
C TRP A 46 -14.30 6.29 9.54
N THR A 47 -14.97 6.51 10.66
CA THR A 47 -16.42 6.76 10.65
C THR A 47 -16.68 8.17 10.17
N ALA A 48 -17.59 8.33 9.21
CA ALA A 48 -17.99 9.63 8.67
C ALA A 48 -19.50 9.66 8.47
N MET A 49 -20.12 10.83 8.62
CA MET A 49 -21.54 11.00 8.29
C MET A 49 -21.83 10.76 6.81
N ASP A 50 -20.86 11.13 5.96
CA ASP A 50 -20.85 10.87 4.54
C ASP A 50 -19.57 10.06 4.23
N SER A 51 -19.70 8.73 4.27
CA SER A 51 -18.57 7.83 4.01
C SER A 51 -18.10 7.89 2.56
N ASN A 52 -18.98 8.27 1.62
CA ASN A 52 -18.61 8.43 0.22
C ASN A 52 -17.71 9.65 0.01
N ALA A 53 -18.09 10.81 0.57
CA ALA A 53 -17.24 12.00 0.54
C ALA A 53 -15.89 11.76 1.24
N GLU A 54 -15.91 10.98 2.32
CA GLU A 54 -14.69 10.55 3.00
C GLU A 54 -13.81 9.66 2.14
N PHE A 55 -14.39 8.66 1.47
CA PHE A 55 -13.70 7.75 0.57
C PHE A 55 -13.04 8.49 -0.60
N LEU A 56 -13.74 9.47 -1.19
CA LEU A 56 -13.19 10.33 -2.25
C LEU A 56 -12.02 11.18 -1.75
N THR A 57 -12.13 11.71 -0.52
CA THR A 57 -11.05 12.48 0.12
C THR A 57 -9.81 11.61 0.35
N LEU A 58 -9.98 10.42 0.91
CA LEU A 58 -8.90 9.47 1.15
C LEU A 58 -8.30 8.95 -0.15
N THR A 59 -9.10 8.67 -1.17
CA THR A 59 -8.65 8.28 -2.51
C THR A 59 -7.73 9.35 -3.11
N HIS A 60 -8.09 10.63 -2.99
CA HIS A 60 -7.24 11.72 -3.44
C HIS A 60 -5.94 11.80 -2.62
N ALA A 61 -6.00 11.61 -1.30
CA ALA A 61 -4.81 11.55 -0.45
C ALA A 61 -3.87 10.40 -0.86
N VAL A 62 -4.41 9.23 -1.21
CA VAL A 62 -3.64 8.10 -1.73
C VAL A 62 -2.96 8.44 -3.06
N ALA A 63 -3.66 9.11 -3.98
CA ALA A 63 -3.09 9.52 -5.27
C ALA A 63 -1.91 10.51 -5.12
N LEU A 64 -1.83 11.23 -4.00
CA LEU A 64 -0.75 12.17 -3.68
C LEU A 64 0.43 11.52 -2.94
N LEU A 65 0.31 10.26 -2.54
CA LEU A 65 1.41 9.55 -1.89
C LEU A 65 2.58 9.35 -2.86
N PRO A 66 3.83 9.49 -2.39
CA PRO A 66 5.00 9.30 -3.23
C PRO A 66 5.18 7.82 -3.59
N ARG A 67 5.50 7.56 -4.86
CA ARG A 67 5.75 6.21 -5.42
C ARG A 67 4.56 5.27 -5.25
N THR A 68 3.37 5.82 -5.48
CA THR A 68 2.10 5.11 -5.44
C THR A 68 1.54 4.94 -6.85
N GLN A 69 1.04 3.75 -7.14
CA GLN A 69 0.30 3.44 -8.36
C GLN A 69 -1.07 2.89 -7.98
N ILE A 70 -2.14 3.56 -8.38
CA ILE A 70 -3.50 3.01 -8.27
C ILE A 70 -3.65 1.93 -9.34
N VAL A 71 -3.91 0.70 -8.91
CA VAL A 71 -4.04 -0.47 -9.80
C VAL A 71 -5.48 -0.89 -10.00
N GLU A 72 -6.35 -0.61 -9.03
CA GLU A 72 -7.80 -0.79 -9.15
C GLU A 72 -8.54 0.35 -8.44
N GLN A 73 -9.61 0.85 -9.06
CA GLN A 73 -10.49 1.82 -8.45
C GLN A 73 -11.92 1.63 -8.96
N THR A 74 -12.86 1.53 -8.02
CA THR A 74 -14.30 1.49 -8.25
C THR A 74 -14.99 2.64 -7.49
N ALA A 75 -16.32 2.64 -7.45
CA ALA A 75 -17.08 3.63 -6.69
C ALA A 75 -16.88 3.54 -5.16
N GLN A 76 -16.47 2.37 -4.65
CA GLN A 76 -16.40 2.08 -3.21
C GLN A 76 -15.10 1.39 -2.79
N TYR A 77 -14.21 1.06 -3.72
CA TYR A 77 -12.96 0.35 -3.43
C TYR A 77 -11.80 0.93 -4.21
N LEU A 78 -10.65 1.00 -3.57
CA LEU A 78 -9.39 1.39 -4.18
C LEU A 78 -8.30 0.42 -3.73
N HIS A 79 -7.48 -0.03 -4.69
CA HIS A 79 -6.22 -0.72 -4.44
C HIS A 79 -5.09 0.06 -5.11
N ALA A 80 -4.06 0.36 -4.33
CA ALA A 80 -2.84 0.97 -4.80
C ALA A 80 -1.60 0.22 -4.32
N GLU A 81 -0.60 0.14 -5.17
CA GLU A 81 0.75 -0.33 -4.82
C GLU A 81 1.58 0.86 -4.36
N VAL A 82 2.24 0.76 -3.21
CA VAL A 82 3.11 1.81 -2.66
C VAL A 82 4.51 1.26 -2.45
N SER A 83 5.52 1.84 -3.10
CA SER A 83 6.90 1.38 -2.95
C SER A 83 7.71 2.21 -1.94
N SER A 84 8.53 1.53 -1.14
CA SER A 84 9.47 2.14 -0.19
C SER A 84 10.60 2.89 -0.92
N ALA A 85 11.06 4.00 -0.34
CA ALA A 85 12.05 4.88 -0.97
C ALA A 85 13.45 4.26 -1.11
N LEU A 86 13.87 3.44 -0.13
CA LEU A 86 15.25 2.98 0.01
C LEU A 86 15.49 1.58 -0.57
N PHE A 87 14.54 0.66 -0.35
CA PHE A 87 14.72 -0.76 -0.67
C PHE A 87 13.78 -1.27 -1.77
N GLY A 88 12.81 -0.45 -2.22
CA GLY A 88 11.89 -0.84 -3.28
C GLY A 88 10.87 -1.92 -2.89
N PHE A 89 10.73 -2.24 -1.60
CA PHE A 89 9.62 -3.07 -1.12
C PHE A 89 8.28 -2.45 -1.50
N VAL A 90 7.36 -3.30 -1.93
CA VAL A 90 6.00 -2.92 -2.35
C VAL A 90 5.03 -3.32 -1.25
N ASP A 91 4.21 -2.36 -0.86
CA ASP A 91 3.05 -2.57 0.01
C ASP A 91 1.77 -2.42 -0.83
N ASP A 92 0.74 -3.18 -0.49
CA ASP A 92 -0.61 -3.04 -1.03
C ASP A 92 -1.44 -2.21 -0.05
N LEU A 93 -1.98 -1.09 -0.54
CA LEU A 93 -2.87 -0.19 0.19
C LEU A 93 -4.29 -0.30 -0.38
N GLU A 94 -5.23 -0.66 0.47
CA GLU A 94 -6.64 -0.81 0.15
C GLU A 94 -7.48 0.21 0.92
N LEU A 95 -8.50 0.77 0.25
CA LEU A 95 -9.57 1.54 0.86
C LEU A 95 -10.92 0.92 0.48
N LEU A 96 -11.88 0.89 1.41
CA LEU A 96 -13.24 0.42 1.17
C LEU A 96 -14.26 1.34 1.86
N ASP A 97 -15.17 1.93 1.08
CA ASP A 97 -16.39 2.57 1.59
C ASP A 97 -17.43 1.49 1.96
N THR A 98 -17.75 1.36 3.24
CA THR A 98 -18.75 0.41 3.76
C THR A 98 -20.17 1.00 3.78
N GLY A 99 -20.33 2.26 3.37
CA GLY A 99 -21.57 3.04 3.49
C GLY A 99 -21.78 3.69 4.86
N THR A 100 -20.95 3.38 5.86
CA THR A 100 -20.96 4.02 7.19
C THR A 100 -19.57 4.42 7.69
N SER A 101 -18.54 3.84 7.09
CA SER A 101 -17.14 4.11 7.37
C SER A 101 -16.30 3.89 6.11
N VAL A 102 -15.06 4.36 6.16
CA VAL A 102 -14.02 3.92 5.23
C VAL A 102 -13.06 3.02 5.99
N GLU A 103 -12.95 1.76 5.57
CA GLU A 103 -11.91 0.83 6.01
C GLU A 103 -10.66 1.05 5.17
N ALA A 104 -9.50 0.87 5.79
CA ALA A 104 -8.23 0.83 5.10
C ALA A 104 -7.32 -0.24 5.65
N ARG A 105 -6.56 -0.84 4.74
CA ARG A 105 -5.51 -1.80 5.05
C ARG A 105 -4.26 -1.47 4.24
N SER A 106 -3.10 -1.50 4.88
CA SER A 106 -1.81 -1.36 4.21
C SER A 106 -0.93 -2.52 4.63
N ILE A 107 -0.48 -3.36 3.68
CA ILE A 107 0.24 -4.61 3.95
C ILE A 107 1.45 -4.78 3.04
N SER A 108 2.60 -5.17 3.60
CA SER A 108 3.81 -5.44 2.83
C SER A 108 3.76 -6.81 2.14
N ARG A 109 4.24 -6.90 0.90
CA ARG A 109 4.35 -8.19 0.16
C ARG A 109 5.46 -9.11 0.67
N LEU A 110 6.46 -8.52 1.33
CA LEU A 110 7.66 -9.20 1.79
C LEU A 110 8.26 -8.50 3.00
N GLY A 111 8.97 -9.26 3.82
CA GLY A 111 9.75 -8.78 4.96
C GLY A 111 9.13 -9.19 6.28
N ASP A 112 9.97 -9.38 7.29
CA ASP A 112 9.49 -9.77 8.62
C ASP A 112 8.84 -8.59 9.35
N SER A 113 9.28 -7.37 9.06
CA SER A 113 8.69 -6.14 9.58
C SER A 113 8.87 -4.94 8.65
N ASP A 114 7.90 -4.03 8.70
CA ASP A 114 7.90 -2.74 7.99
C ASP A 114 8.35 -1.55 8.86
N LEU A 115 8.73 -1.79 10.12
CA LEU A 115 9.08 -0.76 11.11
C LEU A 115 7.99 0.33 11.29
N GLY A 116 6.72 -0.03 11.11
CA GLY A 116 5.57 0.86 11.25
C GLY A 116 5.28 1.72 10.02
N VAL A 117 5.92 1.46 8.87
CA VAL A 117 5.68 2.19 7.63
C VAL A 117 4.21 2.17 7.22
N ASN A 118 3.54 1.02 7.28
CA ASN A 118 2.12 0.90 6.92
C ASN A 118 1.22 1.70 7.87
N ALA A 119 1.47 1.63 9.18
CA ALA A 119 0.71 2.38 10.17
C ALA A 119 0.87 3.90 9.99
N ASN A 120 2.11 4.36 9.76
CA ASN A 120 2.41 5.76 9.50
C ASN A 120 1.78 6.25 8.19
N ARG A 121 1.73 5.40 7.16
CA ARG A 121 1.04 5.70 5.91
C ARG A 121 -0.44 5.96 6.15
N LEU A 122 -1.15 5.05 6.82
CA LEU A 122 -2.57 5.22 7.14
C LEU A 122 -2.83 6.44 8.04
N ALA A 123 -1.90 6.75 8.95
CA ALA A 123 -1.99 7.97 9.75
C ALA A 123 -1.88 9.23 8.88
N SER A 124 -1.00 9.25 7.89
CA SER A 124 -0.76 10.42 7.02
C SER A 124 -1.89 10.72 6.03
N LEU A 125 -2.72 9.74 5.67
CA LEU A 125 -3.86 9.94 4.77
C LEU A 125 -4.90 10.90 5.36
N ARG A 126 -5.01 10.91 6.70
CA ARG A 126 -5.91 11.78 7.44
C ARG A 126 -5.32 12.10 8.82
N PRO A 127 -4.49 13.17 8.89
CA PRO A 127 -3.85 13.63 10.12
C PRO A 127 -4.84 14.27 11.09
#